data_AF-A0A1I3URZ2-F1
#
_entry.id   AF-A0A1I3URZ2-F1
#
_cell.length_a   1.000
_cell.length_b   1.000
_cell.length_c   1.000
_cell.angle_alpha   90.00
_cell.angle_beta   90.00
_cell.angle_gamma   90.00
#
_symmetry.space_group_name_H-M   'P 1'
#
loop_
_entity.id
_entity.type
_entity.pdbx_description
1 polymer ?
#
loop_
_entity_poly.entity_id
_entity_poly.type
_entity_poly.pdbx_seq_one_letter_code
_entity_poly.pdbx_strand_id
1 'polypeptide(L)'
;MEIIMVEGIVVSEEIKVLKTDKGIPLCCFTFSANSTKLNCLITGKIAYAFLYEVEHNTELSLTGKINRKNQFVVLQYYILKKPTYFGKIFNYKGHTLPFSKNH
;
A
#
# COMPACT_ATOMS: atom_id res chain seq x y z
N MET A 1 -10.77 17.49 -13.21
CA MET A 1 -9.80 16.71 -12.41
C MET A 1 -9.37 15.53 -13.26
N GLU A 2 -8.09 15.44 -13.56
CA GLU A 2 -7.52 14.41 -14.43
C GLU A 2 -7.32 13.10 -13.67
N ILE A 3 -7.53 11.98 -14.37
CA ILE A 3 -7.21 10.64 -13.86
C ILE A 3 -5.80 10.30 -14.34
N ILE A 4 -4.94 9.92 -13.42
CA ILE A 4 -3.51 9.67 -13.63
C ILE A 4 -3.24 8.20 -13.35
N MET A 5 -2.43 7.57 -14.19
CA MET A 5 -1.85 6.26 -13.96
C MET A 5 -0.39 6.40 -13.57
N VAL A 6 0.04 5.71 -12.52
CA VAL A 6 1.40 5.77 -12.01
C VAL A 6 1.87 4.41 -11.50
N GLU A 7 3.07 4.02 -11.89
CA GLU A 7 3.72 2.80 -11.43
C GLU A 7 4.83 3.12 -10.43
N GLY A 8 5.09 2.18 -9.53
CA GLY A 8 6.02 2.40 -8.43
C GLY A 8 5.89 1.39 -7.31
N ILE A 9 6.47 1.71 -6.17
CA ILE A 9 6.65 0.77 -5.05
C ILE A 9 6.06 1.35 -3.76
N VAL A 10 5.41 0.50 -2.97
CA VAL A 10 4.95 0.85 -1.62
C VAL A 10 6.14 0.92 -0.67
N VAL A 11 6.35 2.09 -0.07
CA VAL A 11 7.50 2.35 0.81
C VAL A 11 7.11 2.45 2.29
N SER A 12 5.83 2.57 2.62
CA SER A 12 5.37 2.45 4.01
C SER A 12 5.56 1.02 4.52
N GLU A 13 6.02 0.87 5.76
CA GLU A 13 6.16 -0.45 6.41
C GLU A 13 4.81 -1.16 6.57
N GLU A 14 3.77 -0.38 6.88
CA GLU A 14 2.40 -0.85 7.05
C GLU A 14 1.41 0.06 6.31
N ILE A 15 0.27 -0.50 5.91
CA ILE A 15 -0.87 0.25 5.38
C ILE A 15 -1.73 0.69 6.58
N LYS A 16 -1.83 2.00 6.80
CA LYS A 16 -2.53 2.54 7.98
C LYS A 16 -4.01 2.72 7.70
N VAL A 17 -4.86 2.18 8.57
CA VAL A 17 -6.31 2.45 8.54
C VAL A 17 -6.57 3.73 9.32
N LEU A 18 -7.01 4.79 8.63
CA LEU A 18 -7.30 6.09 9.26
C LEU A 18 -8.66 6.12 9.96
N LYS A 19 -9.66 5.54 9.30
CA LYS A 19 -11.02 5.41 9.81
C LYS A 19 -11.76 4.32 9.07
N THR A 20 -12.86 3.87 9.68
CA THR A 20 -13.78 2.92 9.08
C THR A 20 -15.19 3.51 9.17
N ASP A 21 -15.88 3.61 8.04
CA ASP A 21 -17.25 4.12 7.98
C ASP A 21 -18.17 3.05 7.37
N LYS A 22 -19.20 2.64 8.12
CA LYS A 22 -20.12 1.54 7.74
C LYS A 22 -19.37 0.26 7.32
N GLY A 23 -18.29 -0.04 8.03
CA GLY A 23 -17.39 -1.16 7.74
C GLY A 23 -16.30 -0.85 6.71
N ILE A 24 -16.47 0.15 5.83
CA ILE A 24 -15.55 0.45 4.73
C ILE A 24 -14.33 1.22 5.26
N PRO A 25 -13.10 0.70 5.08
CA PRO A 25 -11.91 1.38 5.55
C PRO A 25 -11.50 2.52 4.62
N LEU A 26 -10.92 3.56 5.21
CA LEU A 26 -10.09 4.56 4.55
C LEU A 26 -8.65 4.31 4.99
N CYS A 27 -7.83 3.83 4.06
CA CYS A 27 -6.44 3.52 4.31
C CYS A 27 -5.52 4.60 3.72
N CYS A 28 -4.38 4.82 4.36
CA CYS A 28 -3.30 5.63 3.82
C CYS A 28 -1.98 4.88 3.81
N PHE A 29 -1.16 5.18 2.81
CA PHE A 29 0.15 4.58 2.63
C PHE A 29 1.05 5.52 1.83
N THR A 30 2.35 5.24 1.84
CA THR A 30 3.33 6.03 1.09
C THR A 30 3.79 5.22 -0.11
N PHE A 31 3.70 5.83 -1.28
CA PHE A 31 4.06 5.22 -2.57
C PHE A 31 5.19 6.00 -3.20
N SER A 32 6.20 5.32 -3.72
CA SER A 32 7.33 5.94 -4.42
C SER A 32 7.22 5.67 -5.91
N ALA A 33 7.08 6.74 -6.70
CA ALA A 33 7.01 6.68 -8.15
C ALA A 33 7.85 7.80 -8.76
N ASN A 34 8.61 7.51 -9.82
CA ASN A 34 9.46 8.48 -10.52
C ASN A 34 10.29 9.36 -9.56
N SER A 35 10.95 8.71 -8.59
CA SER A 35 11.75 9.37 -7.53
C SER A 35 10.99 10.32 -6.60
N THR A 36 9.65 10.33 -6.64
CA THR A 36 8.78 11.16 -5.79
C THR A 36 7.98 10.28 -4.84
N LYS A 37 7.83 10.74 -3.58
CA LYS A 37 6.95 10.11 -2.60
C LYS A 37 5.57 10.73 -2.65
N LEU A 38 4.56 9.89 -2.86
CA LEU A 38 3.15 10.23 -2.88
C LEU A 38 2.48 9.72 -1.61
N ASN A 39 1.71 10.61 -0.97
CA ASN A 39 0.79 10.22 0.09
C ASN A 39 -0.49 9.70 -0.55
N CYS A 40 -0.74 8.41 -0.45
CA CYS A 40 -1.85 7.74 -1.10
C CYS A 40 -3.01 7.51 -0.12
N LEU A 41 -4.23 7.60 -0.65
CA LEU A 41 -5.46 7.25 0.04
C LEU A 41 -6.23 6.24 -0.80
N ILE A 42 -6.73 5.18 -0.16
CA ILE A 42 -7.60 4.19 -0.79
C ILE A 42 -8.79 3.92 0.12
N THR A 43 -9.98 3.81 -0.47
CA THR A 43 -11.22 3.52 0.26
C THR A 43 -12.18 2.70 -0.62
N GLY A 44 -13.36 2.39 -0.10
CA GLY A 44 -14.32 1.53 -0.79
C GLY A 44 -13.96 0.05 -0.67
N LYS A 45 -14.64 -0.78 -1.46
CA LYS A 45 -14.46 -2.25 -1.42
C LYS A 45 -13.02 -2.67 -1.75
N ILE A 46 -12.34 -1.93 -2.62
CA ILE A 46 -10.95 -2.20 -3.02
C ILE A 46 -9.96 -2.06 -1.86
N ALA A 47 -10.28 -1.25 -0.85
CA ALA A 47 -9.39 -1.02 0.28
C ALA A 47 -9.26 -2.24 1.20
N TYR A 48 -10.27 -3.14 1.22
CA TYR A 48 -10.17 -4.39 1.97
C TYR A 48 -9.13 -5.32 1.37
N ALA A 49 -9.28 -5.66 0.08
CA ALA A 49 -8.33 -6.52 -0.63
C ALA A 49 -6.92 -5.92 -0.56
N PHE A 50 -6.82 -4.60 -0.77
CA PHE A 50 -5.57 -3.87 -0.68
C PHE A 50 -4.89 -4.03 0.69
N LEU A 51 -5.64 -3.96 1.80
CA LEU A 51 -5.09 -4.08 3.15
C LEU A 51 -4.43 -5.45 3.41
N TYR A 52 -4.94 -6.52 2.81
CA TYR A 52 -4.41 -7.87 2.98
C TYR A 52 -3.36 -8.26 1.95
N GLU A 53 -3.45 -7.69 0.75
CA GLU A 53 -2.58 -8.07 -0.36
C GLU A 53 -1.35 -7.18 -0.45
N VAL A 54 -1.44 -5.91 -0.04
CA VAL A 54 -0.37 -4.95 -0.29
C VAL A 54 0.43 -4.71 0.98
N GLU A 55 1.74 -4.85 0.85
CA GLU A 55 2.69 -4.59 1.93
C GLU A 55 3.91 -3.81 1.42
N HIS A 56 4.83 -3.52 2.32
CA HIS A 56 6.10 -2.88 2.00
C HIS A 56 6.85 -3.60 0.87
N ASN A 57 7.42 -2.83 -0.06
CA ASN A 57 8.10 -3.30 -1.28
C ASN A 57 7.23 -4.01 -2.32
N THR A 58 5.90 -3.91 -2.21
CA THR A 58 5.01 -4.31 -3.31
C THR A 58 5.07 -3.29 -4.43
N GLU A 59 5.28 -3.77 -5.66
CA GLU A 59 5.25 -2.96 -6.88
C GLU A 59 3.82 -2.94 -7.43
N LEU A 60 3.30 -1.73 -7.66
CA LEU A 60 1.92 -1.50 -8.05
C LEU A 60 1.83 -0.57 -9.27
N SER A 61 0.79 -0.78 -10.07
CA SER A 61 0.25 0.24 -10.96
C SER A 61 -1.01 0.82 -10.33
N LEU A 62 -1.00 2.12 -10.05
CA LEU A 62 -2.10 2.85 -9.41
C LEU A 62 -2.77 3.75 -10.44
N THR A 63 -4.10 3.69 -10.51
CA THR A 63 -4.92 4.64 -11.25
C THR A 63 -5.73 5.46 -10.26
N GLY A 64 -5.67 6.78 -10.36
CA GLY A 64 -6.25 7.66 -9.35
C GLY A 64 -6.26 9.12 -9.73
N LYS A 65 -6.49 9.97 -8.74
CA LYS A 65 -6.53 11.43 -8.89
C LYS A 65 -5.89 12.13 -7.71
N ILE A 66 -5.26 13.28 -7.95
CA ILE A 66 -4.73 14.12 -6.87
C ILE A 66 -5.87 14.96 -6.29
N ASN A 67 -6.06 14.92 -4.97
CA ASN A 67 -7.05 15.76 -4.29
C ASN A 67 -6.50 17.16 -3.97
N ARG A 68 -7.36 18.03 -3.40
CA ARG A 68 -6.97 19.40 -3.01
C ARG A 68 -5.89 19.47 -1.92
N LYS A 69 -5.63 18.37 -1.20
CA LYS A 69 -4.59 18.24 -0.17
C LYS A 69 -3.29 17.62 -0.72
N ASN A 70 -3.15 17.55 -2.05
CA ASN A 70 -2.01 16.93 -2.73
C ASN A 70 -1.82 15.44 -2.37
N GLN A 71 -2.90 14.72 -2.10
CA GLN A 71 -2.88 13.28 -1.83
C GLN A 71 -3.39 12.54 -3.07
N PHE A 72 -2.76 11.42 -3.39
CA PHE A 72 -3.16 10.56 -4.49
C PHE A 72 -4.30 9.64 -4.04
N VAL A 73 -5.51 9.90 -4.52
CA VAL A 73 -6.69 9.08 -4.23
C VAL A 73 -6.76 7.96 -5.26
N VAL A 74 -6.51 6.74 -4.79
CA VAL A 74 -6.53 5.51 -5.59
C VAL A 74 -7.97 5.16 -5.93
N LEU A 75 -8.24 4.98 -7.22
CA LEU A 75 -9.51 4.50 -7.76
C LEU A 75 -9.42 3.02 -8.16
N GLN A 76 -8.23 2.59 -8.58
CA GLN A 76 -7.93 1.21 -8.98
C GLN A 76 -6.44 0.92 -8.78
N TYR A 77 -6.09 -0.33 -8.53
CA TYR A 77 -4.72 -0.79 -8.45
C TYR A 77 -4.54 -2.13 -9.13
N TYR A 78 -3.33 -2.39 -9.60
CA TYR A 78 -2.84 -3.69 -10.04
C TYR A 78 -1.53 -4.01 -9.35
N ILE A 79 -1.37 -5.26 -8.93
CA ILE A 79 -0.11 -5.73 -8.37
C ILE A 79 0.77 -6.21 -9.51
N LEU A 80 1.89 -5.51 -9.72
CA LEU A 80 2.88 -5.88 -10.72
C LEU A 80 3.83 -6.94 -10.17
N LYS A 81 4.26 -6.75 -8.90
CA LYS A 81 5.19 -7.65 -8.23
C LYS A 81 4.99 -7.63 -6.72
N LYS A 82 4.96 -8.82 -6.12
CA LYS A 82 4.99 -9.00 -4.66
C LYS A 82 6.44 -8.95 -4.16
N PRO A 83 6.69 -8.53 -2.91
CA PRO A 83 8.03 -8.58 -2.36
C PRO A 83 8.51 -10.03 -2.24
N THR A 84 9.80 -10.24 -2.45
CA THR A 84 10.43 -11.55 -2.30
C THR A 84 10.60 -11.87 -0.82
N TYR A 85 10.11 -13.03 -0.37
CA TYR A 85 10.23 -13.49 1.01
C TYR A 85 11.41 -14.44 1.26
N PHE A 86 12.29 -14.63 0.27
CA PHE A 86 13.42 -15.54 0.38
C PHE A 86 14.30 -15.17 1.59
N GLY A 87 14.42 -16.10 2.54
CA GLY A 87 15.19 -15.91 3.78
C GLY A 87 14.44 -15.23 4.94
N LYS A 88 13.15 -14.85 4.79
CA LYS A 88 12.35 -14.31 5.90
C LYS A 88 11.73 -15.42 6.74
N ILE A 89 11.81 -15.28 8.06
CA ILE A 89 11.16 -16.19 9.02
C ILE A 89 9.79 -15.61 9.37
N PHE A 90 8.75 -16.42 9.26
CA PHE A 90 7.37 -16.07 9.57
C PHE A 90 6.94 -16.73 10.87
N ASN A 91 6.08 -16.06 11.64
CA ASN A 91 5.38 -16.72 12.72
C ASN A 91 4.28 -17.65 12.17
N TYR A 92 3.68 -18.44 13.06
CA TYR A 92 2.58 -19.36 12.71
C TYR A 92 1.32 -18.66 12.13
N LYS A 93 1.23 -17.34 12.23
CA LYS A 93 0.16 -16.51 11.65
C LYS A 93 0.54 -15.88 10.31
N GLY A 94 1.72 -16.20 9.75
CA GLY A 94 2.18 -15.66 8.47
C GLY A 94 2.74 -14.23 8.54
N HIS A 95 2.99 -13.69 9.74
CA HIS A 95 3.62 -12.37 9.88
C HIS A 95 5.15 -12.53 9.92
N THR A 96 5.89 -11.66 9.24
CA THR A 96 7.36 -11.64 9.32
C THR A 96 7.79 -11.35 10.75
N LEU A 97 8.65 -12.21 11.31
CA LEU A 97 9.24 -11.96 12.63
C LEU A 97 10.24 -10.80 12.52
N PRO A 98 10.21 -9.82 13.44
CA PRO A 98 11.29 -8.85 13.52
C PRO A 98 12.58 -9.62 13.81
N PHE A 99 13.65 -9.32 13.07
CA PHE A 99 14.94 -10.02 13.16
C PHE A 99 15.28 -10.38 14.61
N SER A 100 15.36 -11.67 14.91
CA SER A 100 16.07 -12.15 16.08
C SER A 100 17.49 -11.61 15.97
N LYS A 101 17.88 -10.70 16.87
CA LYS A 101 19.30 -10.35 17.02
C LYS A 101 20.01 -11.65 17.40
N ASN A 102 20.79 -12.20 16.48
CA ASN A 102 21.71 -13.28 16.81
C ASN A 102 22.70 -12.71 17.85
N HIS A 103 22.69 -13.29 19.04
CA HIS A 103 23.76 -13.16 20.02
C HIS A 103 24.98 -13.95 19.56
#